data_AF-A0A957M9T4-F1
#
_entry.id   AF-A0A957M9T4-F1
#
_cell.length_a   1.000
_cell.length_b   1.000
_cell.length_c   1.000
_cell.angle_alpha   90.00
_cell.angle_beta   90.00
_cell.angle_gamma   90.00
#
_symmetry.space_group_name_H-M   'P 1'
#
loop_
_entity.id
_entity.type
_entity.pdbx_description
1 polymer ?
#
loop_
_entity_poly.entity_id
_entity_poly.type
_entity_poly.pdbx_seq_one_letter_code
_entity_poly.pdbx_strand_id
1 'polypeptide(L)' 'AQGLIRTYVGEGVFTDDPLDTFGTRAVVQVDGLQPLMKYVCKNGFEHHVAMNASHTAGVLAEAFETYFEWDVYVH' A
#
# COMPACT_ATOMS: atom_id res chain seq x y z
N ALA A 1 -17.33 -1.04 -16.49
CA ALA A 1 -17.89 -2.00 -17.46
C ALA A 1 -16.92 -3.12 -17.84
N GLN A 2 -15.77 -3.27 -17.16
CA GLN A 2 -14.88 -4.42 -17.30
C GLN A 2 -14.55 -4.87 -15.87
N GLY A 3 -14.81 -6.13 -15.53
CA GLY A 3 -14.59 -6.68 -14.20
C GLY A 3 -13.11 -6.95 -13.98
N LEU A 4 -12.35 -5.91 -13.65
CA LEU A 4 -10.91 -5.96 -13.46
C LEU A 4 -10.54 -5.82 -11.98
N ILE A 5 -9.55 -6.59 -11.53
CA ILE A 5 -8.98 -6.42 -10.19
C ILE A 5 -8.13 -5.16 -10.18
N ARG A 6 -8.36 -4.31 -9.18
CA ARG A 6 -7.55 -3.12 -8.91
C ARG A 6 -6.71 -3.35 -7.67
N THR A 7 -5.46 -2.96 -7.72
CA THR A 7 -4.49 -3.11 -6.65
C THR A 7 -3.66 -1.83 -6.53
N TYR A 8 -3.09 -1.62 -5.36
CA TYR A 8 -2.06 -0.62 -5.19
C TYR A 8 -0.90 -1.20 -4.37
N VAL A 9 0.28 -0.70 -4.65
CA VAL A 9 1.49 -0.97 -3.89
C VAL A 9 2.15 0.34 -3.54
N GLY A 10 2.88 0.37 -2.43
CA GLY A 10 3.63 1.54 -2.00
C GLY A 10 4.72 1.12 -1.04
N GLU A 11 5.73 1.97 -0.91
CA GLU A 11 6.86 1.77 -0.01
C GLU A 11 6.79 2.72 1.18
N GLY A 12 7.47 2.32 2.25
CA GLY A 12 7.64 3.13 3.43
C GLY A 12 8.78 2.61 4.28
N VAL A 13 9.03 3.29 5.39
CA VAL A 13 10.05 2.88 6.35
C VAL A 13 9.44 2.79 7.74
N PHE A 14 9.80 1.75 8.48
CA PHE A 14 9.55 1.70 9.92
C PHE A 14 10.40 2.76 10.61
N THR A 15 9.81 3.46 11.57
CA THR A 15 10.51 4.44 12.40
C THR A 15 10.39 4.09 13.87
N ASP A 16 11.30 4.61 14.67
CA ASP A 16 11.37 4.37 16.12
C ASP A 16 10.62 5.45 16.94
N ASP A 17 9.73 6.22 16.30
CA ASP A 17 8.98 7.27 16.96
C ASP A 17 8.12 6.71 18.10
N PRO A 18 8.06 7.40 19.25
CA PRO A 18 7.25 6.94 20.36
C PRO A 18 5.76 7.00 20.00
N LEU A 19 5.05 5.89 20.23
CA LEU A 19 3.60 5.81 20.07
C LEU A 19 2.98 5.19 21.32
N ASP A 20 2.30 5.99 22.13
CA ASP A 20 1.63 5.52 23.35
C ASP A 20 0.20 5.05 23.05
N THR A 21 0.06 3.77 22.67
CA THR A 21 -1.22 3.11 22.41
C THR A 21 -1.17 1.62 22.71
N PHE A 22 -2.30 0.97 22.94
CA PHE A 22 -2.32 -0.47 23.27
C PHE A 22 -2.14 -1.36 22.03
N GLY A 23 -1.69 -2.60 22.23
CA GLY A 23 -1.58 -3.62 21.17
C GLY A 23 -0.25 -3.64 20.42
N THR A 24 -0.18 -4.51 19.39
CA THR A 24 0.96 -4.57 18.47
C THR A 24 0.92 -3.38 17.54
N ARG A 25 1.98 -2.57 17.56
CA ARG A 25 2.03 -1.28 16.88
C ARG A 25 3.35 -1.11 16.13
N ALA A 26 3.30 -0.32 15.07
CA ALA A 26 4.46 0.13 14.32
C ALA A 26 4.21 1.59 13.94
N VAL A 27 5.27 2.40 13.93
CA VAL A 27 5.24 3.72 13.31
C VAL A 27 5.92 3.59 11.95
N VAL A 28 5.28 4.12 10.92
CA VAL A 28 5.78 4.07 9.55
C VAL A 28 5.73 5.45 8.93
N GLN A 29 6.77 5.81 8.20
CA GLN A 29 6.77 6.94 7.30
C GLN A 29 6.48 6.44 5.88
N VAL A 30 5.46 7.02 5.25
CA VAL A 30 5.10 6.80 3.84
C VAL A 30 5.14 8.16 3.16
N ASP A 31 5.97 8.29 2.13
CA ASP A 31 6.14 9.55 1.41
C ASP A 31 4.85 9.89 0.65
N GLY A 32 4.24 11.03 0.96
CA GLY A 32 2.96 11.40 0.35
C GLY A 32 1.75 10.63 0.87
N LEU A 33 1.79 10.18 2.14
CA LEU A 33 0.67 9.47 2.78
C LEU A 33 -0.69 10.18 2.63
N GLN A 34 -0.74 11.51 2.77
CA GLN A 34 -2.01 12.25 2.66
C GLN A 34 -2.64 12.13 1.26
N PRO A 35 -1.91 12.40 0.15
CA PRO A 35 -2.33 12.03 -1.19
C PRO A 35 -2.75 10.56 -1.36
N LEU A 36 -1.96 9.60 -0.84
CA LEU A 36 -2.30 8.17 -0.93
C LEU A 36 -3.64 7.87 -0.27
N MET A 37 -3.85 8.32 0.96
CA MET A 37 -5.11 8.09 1.69
C MET A 37 -6.31 8.64 0.92
N LYS A 38 -6.14 9.81 0.29
CA LYS A 38 -7.17 10.39 -0.59
C LYS A 38 -7.42 9.52 -1.82
N TYR A 39 -6.38 8.96 -2.44
CA TYR A 39 -6.51 8.03 -3.56
C TYR A 39 -7.23 6.74 -3.14
N VAL A 40 -6.81 6.11 -2.04
CA VAL A 40 -7.40 4.89 -1.45
C VAL A 40 -8.90 5.08 -1.22
N CYS A 41 -9.28 6.14 -0.49
CA CYS A 41 -10.68 6.42 -0.19
C CYS A 41 -11.52 6.74 -1.43
N LYS A 42 -10.99 7.53 -2.37
CA LYS A 42 -11.76 7.93 -3.57
C LYS A 42 -11.92 6.81 -4.59
N ASN A 43 -11.02 5.82 -4.58
CA ASN A 43 -11.08 4.70 -5.52
C ASN A 43 -11.72 3.44 -4.91
N GLY A 44 -12.13 3.48 -3.64
CA GLY A 44 -12.86 2.39 -2.98
C GLY A 44 -11.99 1.18 -2.66
N PHE A 45 -10.73 1.41 -2.27
CA PHE A 45 -9.87 0.36 -1.73
C PHE A 45 -10.26 -0.01 -0.30
N GLU A 46 -9.99 -1.25 0.08
CA GLU A 46 -10.28 -1.76 1.42
C GLU A 46 -9.37 -1.15 2.49
N HIS A 47 -9.86 -1.15 3.73
CA HIS A 47 -9.14 -0.62 4.89
C HIS A 47 -8.00 -1.51 5.38
N HIS A 48 -8.02 -2.80 5.02
CA HIS A 48 -6.96 -3.75 5.36
C HIS A 48 -5.93 -3.84 4.23
N VAL A 49 -4.66 -3.90 4.64
CA VAL A 49 -3.51 -4.08 3.73
C VAL A 49 -2.56 -5.13 4.28
N ALA A 50 -1.82 -5.77 3.38
CA ALA A 50 -0.65 -6.55 3.75
C ALA A 50 0.60 -5.65 3.77
N MET A 51 1.44 -5.81 4.79
CA MET A 51 2.71 -5.11 4.92
C MET A 51 3.83 -6.08 5.28
N ASN A 52 5.06 -5.78 4.85
CA ASN A 52 6.25 -6.54 5.21
C ASN A 52 7.43 -5.57 5.44
N ALA A 53 8.54 -6.09 5.99
CA ALA A 53 9.74 -5.30 6.30
C ALA A 53 10.78 -5.30 5.17
N SER A 54 10.36 -5.26 3.91
CA SER A 54 11.21 -5.29 2.73
C SER A 54 10.64 -4.41 1.62
N HIS A 55 11.53 -3.96 0.72
CA HIS A 55 11.13 -3.14 -0.42
C HIS A 55 10.71 -4.02 -1.61
N THR A 56 9.46 -4.49 -1.58
CA THR A 56 8.90 -5.43 -2.57
C THR A 56 7.83 -4.84 -3.48
N ALA A 57 7.50 -3.54 -3.39
CA ALA A 57 6.46 -2.92 -4.21
C ALA A 57 6.74 -3.08 -5.71
N GLY A 58 7.99 -2.90 -6.15
CA GLY A 58 8.35 -3.02 -7.56
C GLY A 58 8.14 -4.42 -8.14
N VAL A 59 8.56 -5.47 -7.42
CA VAL A 59 8.37 -6.86 -7.88
C VAL A 59 6.90 -7.28 -7.80
N LEU A 60 6.15 -6.78 -6.83
CA LEU A 60 4.70 -7.02 -6.75
C LEU A 60 3.96 -6.31 -7.89
N ALA A 61 4.31 -5.07 -8.22
CA ALA A 61 3.75 -4.35 -9.35
C ALA A 61 4.01 -5.09 -10.66
N GLU A 62 5.27 -5.47 -10.94
CA GLU A 62 5.62 -6.24 -12.14
C GLU A 62 4.83 -7.54 -12.22
N ALA A 63 4.70 -8.26 -11.10
CA ALA A 63 3.96 -9.51 -11.09
C ALA A 63 2.46 -9.33 -11.34
N PHE A 64 1.85 -8.32 -10.72
CA PHE A 64 0.43 -7.99 -10.85
C PHE A 64 0.07 -7.49 -12.25
N GLU A 65 0.91 -6.63 -12.84
CA GLU A 65 0.69 -6.11 -14.19
C GLU A 65 0.98 -7.17 -15.26
N THR A 66 2.13 -7.85 -15.17
CA THR A 66 2.65 -8.70 -16.25
C THR A 66 2.02 -10.08 -16.30
N TYR A 67 1.84 -10.74 -15.14
CA TYR A 67 1.34 -12.12 -15.12
C TYR A 67 -0.15 -12.22 -14.81
N PHE A 68 -0.71 -11.24 -14.09
CA PHE A 68 -2.13 -11.25 -13.71
C PHE A 68 -2.98 -10.23 -14.46
N GLU A 69 -2.38 -9.31 -15.20
CA GLU A 69 -3.06 -8.27 -15.98
C GLU A 69 -3.99 -7.41 -15.10
N TRP A 70 -3.60 -7.14 -13.85
CA TRP A 70 -4.37 -6.29 -12.93
C TRP A 70 -4.09 -4.80 -13.19
N ASP A 71 -5.04 -3.95 -12.81
CA ASP A 71 -4.84 -2.50 -12.76
C ASP A 71 -4.09 -2.14 -11.47
N VAL A 72 -2.86 -1.65 -11.62
CA VAL A 72 -1.92 -1.44 -10.52
C VAL A 72 -1.59 0.04 -10.39
N TYR A 73 -1.84 0.59 -9.21
CA TYR A 73 -1.34 1.90 -8.83
C TYR A 73 -0.07 1.74 -7.99
N VAL A 74 1.05 2.29 -8.48
CA VAL A 74 2.30 2.38 -7.72
C VAL A 74 2.37 3.74 -7.05
N HIS A 75 2.40 3.73 -5.72
CA HIS A 75 2.52 4.91 -4.87
C HIS A 75 3.98 5.27 -4.60
#